data_AF-A0A5B9FMY3-F1
#
_entry.id   AF-A0A5B9FMY3-F1
#
_cell.length_a   1.000
_cell.length_b   1.000
_cell.length_c   1.000
_cell.angle_alpha   90.00
_cell.angle_beta   90.00
_cell.angle_gamma   90.00
#
_symmetry.space_group_name_H-M   'P 1'
#
loop_
_entity.id
_entity.type
_entity.pdbx_description
1 polymer ?
#
loop_
_entity_poly.entity_id
_entity_poly.type
_entity_poly.pdbx_seq_one_letter_code
_entity_poly.pdbx_strand_id
1 'polypeptide(L)'
;MILDGSRAEMIKVYLDNNCWDFLFFHQLDLAVELPADQFEVWLARESEMEIPPLEAKNPELHLFIQLTRKKCNVRTERILGFDEPGLPESERRFGGFENDVRWAAQDEHEYWKTVPIKTSSKRPKTKLYKDEADRALAARSIESVVVTSDAIKSGPLRDARLEGRKVLQLPDKDNIPQGWSLRSAILSVSEGQP
;
A
#
# COMPACT_ATOMS: atom_id res chain seq x y z
N MET A 1 16.39 -27.35 -26.81
CA MET A 1 15.90 -27.36 -25.41
C MET A 1 15.31 -25.98 -25.17
N ILE A 2 13.99 -25.85 -25.29
CA ILE A 2 13.29 -24.57 -25.15
C ILE A 2 13.09 -24.35 -23.64
N LEU A 3 13.81 -23.41 -23.06
CA LEU A 3 13.50 -22.88 -21.73
C LEU A 3 12.43 -21.80 -21.90
N ASP A 4 11.20 -22.22 -22.17
CA ASP A 4 10.04 -21.37 -21.90
C ASP A 4 9.54 -21.73 -20.51
N GLY A 5 10.13 -21.07 -19.54
CA GLY A 5 9.63 -21.00 -18.18
C GLY A 5 9.43 -19.54 -17.85
N SER A 6 8.54 -18.86 -18.58
CA SER A 6 8.00 -17.59 -18.10
C SER A 6 7.38 -17.86 -16.73
N ARG A 7 8.13 -17.54 -15.67
CA ARG A 7 7.50 -17.26 -14.38
C ARG A 7 6.53 -16.14 -14.69
N ALA A 8 5.23 -16.40 -14.54
CA ALA A 8 4.27 -15.32 -14.47
C ALA A 8 4.81 -14.31 -13.46
N GLU A 9 5.01 -13.08 -13.91
CA GLU A 9 5.54 -12.03 -13.06
C GLU A 9 4.54 -11.81 -11.92
N MET A 10 5.01 -11.95 -10.68
CA MET A 10 4.16 -11.78 -9.51
C MET A 10 3.60 -10.36 -9.47
N ILE A 11 2.31 -10.22 -9.23
CA ILE A 11 1.68 -8.90 -9.12
C ILE A 11 1.96 -8.33 -7.74
N LYS A 12 2.70 -7.23 -7.71
CA LYS A 12 2.97 -6.49 -6.48
C LYS A 12 1.80 -5.59 -6.12
N VAL A 13 1.30 -5.74 -4.91
CA VAL A 13 0.12 -5.04 -4.38
C VAL A 13 0.49 -4.31 -3.09
N TYR A 14 0.26 -3.01 -3.04
CA TYR A 14 0.34 -2.22 -1.82
C TYR A 14 -1.07 -1.99 -1.25
N LEU A 15 -1.24 -2.25 0.04
CA LEU A 15 -2.46 -1.95 0.76
C LEU A 15 -2.34 -0.61 1.48
N ASP A 16 -3.31 0.27 1.24
CA ASP A 16 -3.52 1.44 2.08
C ASP A 16 -4.13 1.04 3.44
N ASN A 17 -4.00 1.89 4.45
CA ASN A 17 -4.47 1.62 5.80
C ASN A 17 -6.00 1.45 5.84
N ASN A 18 -6.74 2.23 5.07
CA ASN A 18 -8.21 2.15 4.97
C ASN A 18 -8.71 0.86 4.27
N CYS A 19 -7.84 0.08 3.63
CA CYS A 19 -8.22 -1.23 3.08
C CYS A 19 -8.47 -2.25 4.18
N TRP A 20 -7.78 -2.14 5.30
CA TRP A 20 -7.95 -3.08 6.41
C TRP A 20 -9.36 -3.03 6.99
N ASP A 21 -9.95 -1.83 7.08
CA ASP A 21 -11.35 -1.66 7.49
C ASP A 21 -12.31 -2.40 6.55
N PHE A 22 -12.08 -2.32 5.23
CA PHE A 22 -12.89 -3.01 4.23
C PHE A 22 -12.75 -4.54 4.34
N LEU A 23 -11.51 -5.04 4.39
CA LEU A 23 -11.22 -6.47 4.54
C LEU A 23 -11.83 -7.05 5.82
N PHE A 24 -11.70 -6.30 6.92
CA PHE A 24 -12.25 -6.69 8.22
C PHE A 24 -13.78 -6.69 8.21
N PHE A 25 -14.41 -5.64 7.66
CA PHE A 25 -15.87 -5.53 7.62
C PHE A 25 -16.51 -6.67 6.82
N HIS A 26 -15.91 -7.03 5.68
CA HIS A 26 -16.40 -8.10 4.81
C HIS A 26 -15.85 -9.49 5.13
N GLN A 27 -14.98 -9.61 6.14
CA GLN A 27 -14.31 -10.87 6.52
C GLN A 27 -13.61 -11.54 5.33
N LEU A 28 -12.99 -10.73 4.46
CA LEU A 28 -12.29 -11.23 3.28
C LEU A 28 -11.00 -11.94 3.69
N ASP A 29 -10.85 -13.20 3.28
CA ASP A 29 -9.62 -13.94 3.48
C ASP A 29 -8.59 -13.56 2.40
N LEU A 30 -7.65 -12.72 2.80
CA LEU A 30 -6.60 -12.22 1.90
C LEU A 30 -5.78 -13.36 1.26
N ALA A 31 -5.65 -14.52 1.91
CA ALA A 31 -4.94 -15.66 1.34
C ALA A 31 -5.70 -16.34 0.19
N VAL A 32 -7.03 -16.20 0.15
CA VAL A 32 -7.89 -16.70 -0.93
C VAL A 32 -7.94 -15.68 -2.07
N GLU A 33 -8.09 -14.40 -1.73
CA GLU A 33 -8.14 -13.32 -2.71
C GLU A 33 -6.79 -13.12 -3.40
N LEU A 34 -5.69 -13.11 -2.65
CA LEU A 34 -4.34 -12.83 -3.12
C LEU A 34 -3.40 -14.00 -2.80
N PRO A 35 -3.50 -15.12 -3.53
CA PRO A 35 -2.65 -16.28 -3.28
C PRO A 35 -1.18 -15.95 -3.57
N ALA A 36 -0.28 -16.44 -2.71
CA ALA A 36 1.14 -16.09 -2.69
C ALA A 36 1.96 -16.65 -3.87
N ASP A 37 1.34 -17.43 -4.77
CA ASP A 37 1.92 -17.89 -6.03
C ASP A 37 1.69 -16.90 -7.18
N GLN A 38 0.85 -15.87 -6.96
CA GLN A 38 0.50 -14.85 -7.96
C GLN A 38 0.71 -13.42 -7.45
N PHE A 39 0.62 -13.19 -6.14
CA PHE A 39 0.65 -11.85 -5.55
C PHE A 39 1.72 -11.71 -4.48
N GLU A 40 2.40 -10.57 -4.49
CA GLU A 40 3.18 -10.11 -3.35
C GLU A 40 2.47 -8.94 -2.69
N VAL A 41 2.08 -9.10 -1.42
CA VAL A 41 1.36 -8.06 -0.68
C VAL A 41 2.30 -7.29 0.22
N TRP A 42 2.24 -5.96 0.10
CA TRP A 42 3.15 -5.02 0.74
C TRP A 42 2.41 -3.87 1.41
N LEU A 43 3.08 -3.24 2.36
CA LEU A 43 2.75 -1.93 2.90
C LEU A 43 3.86 -0.95 2.54
N ALA A 44 3.52 0.28 2.22
CA ALA A 44 4.48 1.37 2.32
C ALA A 44 4.81 1.60 3.80
N ARG A 45 6.04 2.02 4.11
CA ARG A 45 6.45 2.32 5.49
C ARG A 45 5.50 3.32 6.15
N GLU A 46 5.12 4.34 5.42
CA GLU A 46 4.21 5.38 5.86
C GLU A 46 2.83 4.81 6.22
N SER A 47 2.31 3.86 5.44
CA SER A 47 1.03 3.20 5.74
C SER A 47 1.14 2.29 6.97
N GLU A 48 2.26 1.58 7.13
CA GLU A 48 2.46 0.71 8.29
C GLU A 48 2.60 1.49 9.61
N MET A 49 3.15 2.71 9.57
CA MET A 49 3.21 3.62 10.73
C MET A 49 1.83 4.03 11.26
N GLU A 50 0.75 3.82 10.50
CA GLU A 50 -0.61 4.11 10.93
C GLU A 50 -1.28 2.95 11.69
N ILE A 51 -0.68 1.75 11.67
CA ILE A 51 -1.24 0.55 12.30
C ILE A 51 -1.11 0.57 13.84
N PRO A 52 0.04 0.89 14.46
CA PRO A 52 0.19 0.81 15.92
C PRO A 52 -0.85 1.63 16.71
N PRO A 53 -1.23 2.87 16.31
CA PRO A 53 -2.28 3.61 16.99
C PRO A 53 -3.66 2.93 17.03
N LEU A 54 -3.90 1.90 16.20
CA LEU A 54 -5.14 1.13 16.20
C LEU A 54 -5.26 0.23 17.42
N GLU A 55 -4.17 -0.20 18.06
CA GLU A 55 -4.24 -1.08 19.24
C GLU A 55 -5.12 -0.49 20.35
N ALA A 56 -4.99 0.82 20.59
CA ALA A 56 -5.80 1.53 21.57
C ALA A 56 -7.17 1.98 21.02
N LYS A 57 -7.32 2.17 19.71
CA LYS A 57 -8.53 2.75 19.08
C LYS A 57 -9.54 1.68 18.68
N ASN A 58 -9.07 0.58 18.09
CA ASN A 58 -9.84 -0.54 17.58
C ASN A 58 -9.00 -1.83 17.69
N PRO A 59 -8.96 -2.48 18.87
CA PRO A 59 -8.09 -3.63 19.13
C PRO A 59 -8.45 -4.86 18.29
N GLU A 60 -9.72 -5.03 17.90
CA GLU A 60 -10.16 -6.14 17.06
C GLU A 60 -9.61 -6.02 15.63
N LEU A 61 -9.72 -4.83 15.04
CA LEU A 61 -9.11 -4.56 13.74
C LEU A 61 -7.59 -4.68 13.80
N HIS A 62 -6.96 -4.17 14.85
CA HIS A 62 -5.52 -4.32 15.03
C HIS A 62 -5.11 -5.81 15.07
N LEU A 63 -5.81 -6.64 15.85
CA LEU A 63 -5.56 -8.09 15.92
C LEU A 63 -5.77 -8.76 14.56
N PHE A 64 -6.85 -8.42 13.85
CA PHE A 64 -7.11 -8.91 12.50
C PHE A 64 -5.95 -8.59 11.54
N ILE A 65 -5.46 -7.35 11.53
CA ILE A 65 -4.32 -6.94 10.71
C ILE A 65 -3.09 -7.78 11.04
N GLN A 66 -2.74 -7.93 12.33
CA GLN A 66 -1.55 -8.70 12.72
C GLN A 66 -1.64 -10.17 12.30
N LEU A 67 -2.79 -10.81 12.50
CA LEU A 67 -3.01 -12.20 12.09
C LEU A 67 -2.97 -12.37 10.58
N THR A 68 -3.62 -11.47 9.82
CA THR A 68 -3.65 -11.51 8.36
C THR A 68 -2.26 -11.27 7.78
N ARG A 69 -1.51 -10.28 8.30
CA ARG A 69 -0.13 -10.02 7.88
C ARG A 69 0.76 -11.23 8.07
N LYS A 70 0.67 -11.89 9.23
CA LYS A 70 1.43 -13.11 9.52
C LYS A 70 1.03 -14.27 8.59
N LYS A 71 -0.27 -14.49 8.40
CA LYS A 71 -0.79 -15.58 7.55
C LYS A 71 -0.39 -15.41 6.08
N CYS A 72 -0.46 -14.19 5.57
CA CYS A 72 -0.26 -13.89 4.15
C CYS A 72 1.13 -13.34 3.81
N ASN A 73 2.05 -13.33 4.78
CA ASN A 73 3.39 -12.77 4.65
C ASN A 73 3.39 -11.32 4.11
N VAL A 74 2.50 -10.48 4.63
CA VAL A 74 2.41 -9.06 4.21
C VAL A 74 3.60 -8.30 4.79
N ARG A 75 4.50 -7.87 3.91
CA ARG A 75 5.75 -7.19 4.26
C ARG A 75 5.61 -5.68 4.21
N THR A 76 6.58 -4.97 4.76
CA THR A 76 6.65 -3.51 4.67
C THR A 76 7.89 -3.14 3.88
N GLU A 77 7.70 -2.43 2.77
CA GLU A 77 8.83 -2.01 1.95
C GLU A 77 9.29 -0.60 2.32
N ARG A 78 10.59 -0.42 2.44
CA ARG A 78 11.23 0.88 2.60
C ARG A 78 12.02 1.26 1.35
N ILE A 79 12.21 2.56 1.19
CA ILE A 79 13.16 3.10 0.21
C ILE A 79 14.50 3.26 0.89
N LEU A 80 15.59 2.90 0.20
CA LEU A 80 16.94 3.15 0.67
C LEU A 80 17.15 4.65 0.82
N GLY A 81 17.65 5.07 1.98
CA GLY A 81 17.95 6.46 2.24
C GLY A 81 18.43 6.68 3.67
N PHE A 82 18.59 7.96 4.03
CA PHE A 82 19.04 8.36 5.36
C PHE A 82 18.03 9.32 5.97
N ASP A 83 17.48 8.94 7.12
CA ASP A 83 16.70 9.83 7.96
C ASP A 83 17.61 10.80 8.73
N GLU A 84 16.99 11.78 9.41
CA GLU A 84 17.68 12.65 10.35
C GLU A 84 18.36 11.84 11.47
N PRO A 85 19.60 12.19 11.86
CA PRO A 85 20.29 11.52 12.96
C PRO A 85 19.48 11.56 14.26
N GLY A 86 19.39 10.41 14.95
CA GLY A 86 18.70 10.30 16.24
C GLY A 86 17.18 10.12 16.16
N LEU A 87 16.61 10.03 14.95
CA LEU A 87 15.19 9.74 14.78
C LEU A 87 14.87 8.31 15.28
N PRO A 88 13.83 8.11 16.11
CA PRO A 88 13.47 6.78 16.60
C PRO A 88 12.98 5.91 15.45
N GLU A 89 13.21 4.60 15.56
CA GLU A 89 12.88 3.62 14.51
C GLU A 89 11.42 3.73 14.03
N SER A 90 10.48 3.94 14.96
CA SER A 90 9.05 4.13 14.67
C SER A 90 8.73 5.34 13.80
N GLU A 91 9.66 6.29 13.65
CA GLU A 91 9.53 7.48 12.83
C GLU A 91 10.41 7.44 11.57
N ARG A 92 11.24 6.43 11.37
CA ARG A 92 12.10 6.34 10.19
C ARG A 92 11.31 5.94 8.96
N ARG A 93 11.52 6.68 7.85
CA ARG A 93 10.90 6.43 6.54
C ARG A 93 11.80 5.54 5.70
N PHE A 94 13.10 5.81 5.78
CA PHE A 94 14.08 5.15 4.95
C PHE A 94 14.67 3.92 5.63
N GLY A 95 15.04 2.96 4.78
CA GLY A 95 15.79 1.77 5.18
C GLY A 95 17.28 1.93 4.86
N GLY A 96 18.09 1.12 5.53
CA GLY A 96 19.49 0.88 5.19
C GLY A 96 19.64 -0.32 4.25
N PHE A 97 20.62 -1.19 4.52
CA PHE A 97 20.94 -2.34 3.67
C PHE A 97 20.27 -3.65 4.13
N GLU A 98 19.18 -3.54 4.89
CA GLU A 98 18.38 -4.67 5.34
C GLU A 98 17.42 -5.21 4.26
N ASN A 99 16.76 -6.32 4.57
CA ASN A 99 15.72 -6.90 3.71
C ASN A 99 14.55 -5.93 3.54
N ASP A 100 13.79 -6.11 2.46
CA ASP A 100 12.59 -5.31 2.17
C ASP A 100 12.87 -3.80 1.99
N VAL A 101 14.13 -3.45 1.71
CA VAL A 101 14.56 -2.13 1.27
C VAL A 101 14.91 -2.19 -0.21
N ARG A 102 14.47 -1.18 -0.97
CA ARG A 102 14.88 -1.03 -2.37
C ARG A 102 15.28 0.39 -2.71
N TRP A 103 16.03 0.53 -3.80
CA TRP A 103 16.20 1.81 -4.46
C TRP A 103 14.86 2.30 -5.01
N ALA A 104 14.60 3.60 -4.89
CA ALA A 104 13.46 4.21 -5.59
C ALA A 104 13.66 4.11 -7.09
N ALA A 105 12.59 3.84 -7.83
CA ALA A 105 12.60 3.96 -9.27
C ALA A 105 12.78 5.44 -9.66
N GLN A 106 13.30 5.68 -10.86
CA GLN A 106 13.52 7.04 -11.35
C GLN A 106 12.19 7.84 -11.37
N ASP A 107 11.11 7.21 -11.84
CA ASP A 107 9.79 7.85 -11.96
C ASP A 107 9.17 8.15 -10.59
N GLU A 108 9.41 7.31 -9.58
CA GLU A 108 8.99 7.58 -8.20
C GLU A 108 9.70 8.81 -7.64
N HIS A 109 11.01 8.92 -7.90
CA HIS A 109 11.80 10.06 -7.50
C HIS A 109 11.38 11.36 -8.21
N GLU A 110 11.05 11.28 -9.50
CA GLU A 110 10.51 12.41 -10.26
C GLU A 110 9.14 12.84 -9.73
N TYR A 111 8.24 11.88 -9.48
CA TYR A 111 6.94 12.15 -8.86
C TYR A 111 7.08 12.86 -7.50
N TRP A 112 8.02 12.42 -6.67
CA TRP A 112 8.25 13.04 -5.36
C TRP A 112 8.72 14.49 -5.43
N LYS A 113 9.37 14.90 -6.51
CA LYS A 113 9.77 16.30 -6.74
C LYS A 113 8.58 17.17 -7.14
N THR A 114 7.62 16.62 -7.88
CA THR A 114 6.45 17.36 -8.36
C THR A 114 5.32 17.45 -7.34
N VAL A 115 5.23 16.49 -6.43
CA VAL A 115 4.22 16.45 -5.36
C VAL A 115 4.91 16.61 -4.00
N PRO A 116 5.17 17.84 -3.51
CA PRO A 116 5.86 18.04 -2.23
C PRO A 116 4.95 17.73 -1.03
N ILE A 117 5.55 17.19 0.03
CA ILE A 117 4.86 16.98 1.32
C ILE A 117 4.66 18.34 2.01
N LYS A 118 3.48 18.56 2.58
CA LYS A 118 3.21 19.71 3.44
C LYS A 118 3.81 19.47 4.82
N THR A 119 4.96 20.08 5.09
CA THR A 119 5.73 19.90 6.34
C THR A 119 5.28 20.80 7.49
N SER A 120 4.08 21.40 7.41
CA SER A 120 3.58 22.36 8.39
C SER A 120 3.42 21.78 9.80
N SER A 121 3.03 20.50 9.91
CA SER A 121 2.90 19.80 11.19
C SER A 121 2.85 18.28 10.99
N LYS A 122 3.38 17.55 11.97
CA LYS A 122 3.26 16.09 12.07
C LYS A 122 2.03 15.71 12.89
N ARG A 123 1.32 14.65 12.48
CA ARG A 123 0.22 14.06 13.24
C ARG A 123 0.77 13.46 14.55
N PRO A 124 0.22 13.78 15.73
CA PRO A 124 0.83 13.37 17.00
C PRO A 124 1.01 11.86 17.19
N LYS A 125 0.07 11.06 16.67
CA LYS A 125 0.01 9.60 16.84
C LYS A 125 0.92 8.83 15.89
N THR A 126 0.93 9.21 14.61
CA THR A 126 1.69 8.50 13.56
C THR A 126 3.02 9.18 13.24
N LYS A 127 3.21 10.42 13.67
CA LYS A 127 4.36 11.28 13.34
C LYS A 127 4.54 11.53 11.84
N LEU A 128 3.52 11.22 11.04
CA LEU A 128 3.46 11.49 9.61
C LEU A 128 2.99 12.93 9.37
N TYR A 129 3.53 13.55 8.35
CA TYR A 129 3.00 14.77 7.76
C TYR A 129 1.65 14.51 7.09
N LYS A 130 0.97 15.60 6.74
CA LYS A 130 -0.27 15.51 5.97
C LYS A 130 0.01 14.93 4.58
N ASP A 131 -0.83 13.97 4.18
CA ASP A 131 -0.81 13.27 2.88
C ASP A 131 0.51 12.52 2.58
N GLU A 132 1.35 12.27 3.59
CA GLU A 132 2.65 11.59 3.42
C GLU A 132 2.47 10.13 2.98
N ALA A 133 1.53 9.39 3.59
CA ALA A 133 1.24 8.00 3.21
C ALA A 133 0.64 7.91 1.81
N ASP A 134 -0.39 8.71 1.53
CA ASP A 134 -1.02 8.79 0.20
C ASP A 134 0.01 9.10 -0.89
N ARG A 135 0.94 10.02 -0.63
CA ARG A 135 2.01 10.36 -1.57
C ARG A 135 2.97 9.19 -1.78
N ALA A 136 3.36 8.47 -0.72
CA ALA A 136 4.23 7.30 -0.85
C ALA A 136 3.55 6.22 -1.70
N LEU A 137 2.28 5.92 -1.43
CA LEU A 137 1.47 4.97 -2.20
C LEU A 137 1.27 5.43 -3.65
N ALA A 138 0.93 6.70 -3.88
CA ALA A 138 0.77 7.24 -5.23
C ALA A 138 2.04 7.12 -6.08
N ALA A 139 3.23 7.21 -5.47
CA ALA A 139 4.48 6.88 -6.16
C ALA A 139 4.58 5.38 -6.48
N ARG A 140 4.26 4.49 -5.52
CA ARG A 140 4.26 3.03 -5.77
C ARG A 140 3.30 2.61 -6.88
N SER A 141 2.21 3.35 -7.06
CA SER A 141 1.20 3.08 -8.10
C SER A 141 1.71 3.20 -9.54
N ILE A 142 2.91 3.76 -9.73
CA ILE A 142 3.57 3.84 -11.05
C ILE A 142 3.86 2.43 -11.58
N GLU A 143 4.40 1.55 -10.73
CA GLU A 143 4.83 0.20 -11.15
C GLU A 143 3.93 -0.90 -10.58
N SER A 144 3.35 -0.68 -9.40
CA SER A 144 2.61 -1.69 -8.63
C SER A 144 1.15 -1.32 -8.43
N VAL A 145 0.28 -2.28 -8.14
CA VAL A 145 -1.12 -1.98 -7.82
C VAL A 145 -1.19 -1.42 -6.39
N VAL A 146 -1.89 -0.31 -6.21
CA VAL A 146 -2.24 0.25 -4.90
C VAL A 146 -3.72 0.08 -4.68
N VAL A 147 -4.11 -0.58 -3.59
CA VAL A 147 -5.51 -0.72 -3.19
C VAL A 147 -5.80 0.33 -2.12
N THR A 148 -6.92 1.04 -2.26
CA THR A 148 -7.36 2.07 -1.29
C THR A 148 -8.87 2.26 -1.35
N SER A 149 -9.46 2.71 -0.23
CA SER A 149 -10.85 3.16 -0.17
C SER A 149 -11.01 4.67 -0.43
N ASP A 150 -9.92 5.44 -0.57
CA ASP A 150 -9.95 6.91 -0.55
C ASP A 150 -9.50 7.61 -1.85
N ALA A 151 -9.28 6.88 -2.95
CA ALA A 151 -8.89 7.46 -4.25
C ALA A 151 -9.96 8.32 -4.95
N ILE A 152 -11.12 8.55 -4.31
CA ILE A 152 -12.14 9.51 -4.76
C ILE A 152 -11.93 10.90 -4.11
N LYS A 153 -11.29 10.97 -2.94
CA LYS A 153 -11.06 12.22 -2.20
C LYS A 153 -9.90 13.00 -2.82
N SER A 154 -9.90 14.32 -2.71
CA SER A 154 -8.78 15.13 -3.23
C SER A 154 -7.49 14.80 -2.50
N GLY A 155 -6.44 14.45 -3.25
CA GLY A 155 -5.15 14.08 -2.69
C GLY A 155 -4.32 13.25 -3.67
N PRO A 156 -3.10 12.87 -3.28
CA PRO A 156 -2.13 12.20 -4.16
C PRO A 156 -2.66 10.94 -4.86
N LEU A 157 -3.45 10.12 -4.16
CA LEU A 157 -4.01 8.87 -4.70
C LEU A 157 -5.06 9.09 -5.77
N ARG A 158 -5.90 10.12 -5.62
CA ARG A 158 -6.88 10.49 -6.67
C ARG A 158 -6.18 11.03 -7.89
N ASP A 159 -5.18 11.90 -7.71
CA ASP A 159 -4.43 12.47 -8.83
C ASP A 159 -3.71 11.36 -9.61
N ALA A 160 -3.02 10.45 -8.90
CA ALA A 160 -2.42 9.25 -9.51
C ALA A 160 -3.43 8.40 -10.29
N ARG A 161 -4.62 8.16 -9.74
CA ARG A 161 -5.68 7.42 -10.44
C ARG A 161 -6.16 8.14 -11.70
N LEU A 162 -6.35 9.46 -11.65
CA LEU A 162 -6.77 10.27 -12.81
C LEU A 162 -5.69 10.30 -13.91
N GLU A 163 -4.42 10.18 -13.53
CA GLU A 163 -3.29 10.01 -14.44
C GLU A 163 -3.16 8.59 -15.02
N GLY A 164 -4.09 7.68 -14.71
CA GLY A 164 -4.11 6.32 -15.24
C GLY A 164 -3.10 5.38 -14.56
N ARG A 165 -2.59 5.73 -13.38
CA ARG A 165 -1.71 4.84 -12.61
C ARG A 165 -2.50 3.69 -11.99
N LYS A 166 -1.80 2.67 -11.50
CA LYS A 166 -2.36 1.41 -11.02
C LYS A 166 -2.99 1.55 -9.61
N VAL A 167 -4.00 2.40 -9.48
CA VAL A 167 -4.74 2.65 -8.24
C VAL A 167 -6.11 2.00 -8.31
N LEU A 168 -6.29 0.93 -7.54
CA LEU A 168 -7.58 0.28 -7.33
C LEU A 168 -8.35 0.97 -6.19
N GLN A 169 -9.45 1.63 -6.56
CA GLN A 169 -10.46 2.08 -5.60
C GLN A 169 -11.35 0.90 -5.21
N LEU A 170 -11.41 0.58 -3.91
CA LEU A 170 -12.36 -0.39 -3.38
C LEU A 170 -13.80 0.11 -3.54
N PRO A 171 -14.78 -0.80 -3.76
CA PRO A 171 -16.18 -0.42 -3.80
C PRO A 171 -16.62 0.18 -2.46
N ASP A 172 -17.78 0.83 -2.47
CA ASP A 172 -18.41 1.23 -1.22
C ASP A 172 -18.65 -0.02 -0.37
N LYS A 173 -18.21 0.01 0.89
CA LYS A 173 -18.38 -1.08 1.86
C LYS A 173 -19.86 -1.48 2.03
N ASP A 174 -20.78 -0.55 1.81
CA ASP A 174 -22.21 -0.80 1.95
C ASP A 174 -22.84 -1.27 0.62
N ASN A 175 -22.07 -1.29 -0.48
CA ASN A 175 -22.54 -1.65 -1.81
C ASN A 175 -21.44 -2.31 -2.67
N ILE A 176 -21.11 -3.56 -2.33
CA ILE A 176 -20.22 -4.40 -3.15
C ILE A 176 -21.00 -4.97 -4.35
N PRO A 177 -20.50 -4.81 -5.60
CA PRO A 177 -21.12 -5.41 -6.77
C PRO A 177 -21.22 -6.94 -6.65
N GLN A 178 -22.29 -7.54 -7.16
CA GLN A 178 -22.45 -8.99 -7.16
C GLN A 178 -21.31 -9.66 -7.93
N GLY A 179 -20.69 -10.69 -7.35
CA GLY A 179 -19.58 -11.41 -7.96
C GLY A 179 -18.25 -10.65 -7.95
N TRP A 180 -18.18 -9.50 -7.28
CA TRP A 180 -16.93 -8.78 -7.10
C TRP A 180 -15.96 -9.60 -6.24
N SER A 181 -14.69 -9.61 -6.65
CA SER A 181 -13.58 -10.15 -5.86
C SER A 181 -12.43 -9.15 -5.91
N LEU A 182 -11.64 -9.10 -4.84
CA LEU A 182 -10.45 -8.26 -4.80
C LEU A 182 -9.45 -8.73 -5.85
N ARG A 183 -9.34 -10.05 -6.04
CA ARG A 183 -8.47 -10.66 -7.05
C ARG A 183 -8.76 -10.15 -8.46
N SER A 184 -10.01 -10.29 -8.93
CA SER A 184 -10.37 -9.90 -10.30
C SER A 184 -10.22 -8.40 -10.52
N ALA A 185 -10.52 -7.59 -9.50
CA ALA A 185 -10.34 -6.15 -9.56
C ALA A 185 -8.86 -5.75 -9.69
N ILE A 186 -7.95 -6.39 -8.94
CA ILE A 186 -6.51 -6.14 -9.05
C ILE A 186 -5.98 -6.58 -10.41
N LEU A 187 -6.41 -7.74 -10.93
CA LEU A 187 -6.00 -8.23 -12.24
C LEU A 187 -6.35 -7.21 -13.35
N SER A 188 -7.59 -6.70 -13.33
CA SER A 188 -8.05 -5.66 -14.28
C SER A 188 -7.13 -4.43 -14.28
N VAL A 189 -6.79 -3.91 -13.09
CA VAL A 189 -5.91 -2.74 -12.95
C VAL A 189 -4.47 -3.06 -13.38
N SER A 190 -3.98 -4.27 -13.10
CA SER A 190 -2.62 -4.68 -13.45
C SER A 190 -2.38 -4.82 -14.95
N GLU A 191 -3.41 -5.24 -15.70
CA GLU A 191 -3.39 -5.44 -17.15
C GLU A 191 -3.62 -4.13 -17.93
N GLY A 192 -3.83 -3.01 -17.25
CA GLY A 192 -4.13 -1.72 -17.88
C GLY A 192 -5.51 -1.68 -18.53
N GLN A 193 -6.43 -2.54 -18.09
CA GLN A 193 -7.83 -2.45 -18.50
C GLN A 193 -8.53 -1.36 -17.68
N PRO A 194 -9.20 -0.39 -18.32
CA PRO A 194 -9.81 0.76 -17.66
C PRO A 194 -10.92 0.41 -16.66
#